data_AF-A0A0D6TR89-F1
#
_entry.id   AF-A0A0D6TR89-F1
#
_cell.length_a   1.000
_cell.length_b   1.000
_cell.length_c   1.000
_cell.angle_alpha   90.00
_cell.angle_beta   90.00
_cell.angle_gamma   90.00
#
_symmetry.space_group_name_H-M   'P 1'
#
loop_
_entity.id
_entity.type
_entity.pdbx_description
1 polymer ?
#
loop_
_entity_poly.entity_id
_entity_poly.type
_entity_poly.pdbx_seq_one_letter_code
_entity_poly.pdbx_strand_id
1 'polypeptide(L)'
;MKKNVLKICSLAVLGLFFSCSEENYEKDSVLESENLNQELLTTKQINDGIKSTLEQTGQFYWEDASLQMLWSATQHGSNIVTIGYGSSQNDFEKASSKAIGIEEEILKIIRDNETSSSEKTLIYKDPVLNIIDVIIKDQSTLALLRQNNHVRYIEPGDYKFFQFEQENGTNKSSSSGSSGCGYESESLSSSDYTTITPNAKVPWNFYKHNIPTAWNTSTGAGITIGVIDSGVSPNQSLLGSNFNNGSSSGRSVQKYGTYVDSAWPWSTSTDGPNDKCGHGTSMTATATAPRNNKGLPVGVAYNANLISYRAASNVVLEGYHEQKGVQNAFVGLGNNSSVKIISMSMGHIFSVGRIEDGVRYANNRGKLIFCAGGTSTSFTNFVGVIFPAWMSETVAVTGIKEGSGYNKCSNCHSGSTIDFTVVMERSSSGNSAPVLSYYENQTDYVGGSSVATATTAGIAALVWAKNPSWTKTQVLNKLKQSASLYPNKNSDYGYGNINAALAVQ
;
A
#
# COMPACT_ATOMS: atom_id res chain seq x y z
N MET A 1 88.70 -8.24 -37.23
CA MET A 1 87.30 -8.17 -37.69
C MET A 1 86.41 -9.02 -36.78
N LYS A 2 85.24 -8.46 -36.42
CA LYS A 2 84.10 -9.05 -35.69
C LYS A 2 84.30 -9.40 -34.20
N LYS A 3 83.92 -8.44 -33.35
CA LYS A 3 83.48 -8.64 -31.96
C LYS A 3 82.01 -9.08 -31.96
N ASN A 4 81.63 -9.97 -31.05
CA ASN A 4 80.32 -9.99 -30.41
C ASN A 4 80.48 -10.64 -29.03
N VAL A 5 80.31 -9.83 -27.98
CA VAL A 5 80.38 -10.23 -26.58
C VAL A 5 78.97 -10.20 -26.00
N LEU A 6 78.64 -11.32 -25.37
CA LEU A 6 77.42 -11.71 -24.67
C LEU A 6 77.06 -10.72 -23.54
N LYS A 7 75.80 -10.28 -23.47
CA LYS A 7 75.26 -9.54 -22.31
C LYS A 7 74.39 -10.47 -21.47
N ILE A 8 74.76 -10.60 -20.21
CA ILE A 8 74.03 -11.27 -19.13
C ILE A 8 73.12 -10.23 -18.48
N CYS A 9 71.83 -10.54 -18.33
CA CYS A 9 70.85 -9.70 -17.63
C CYS A 9 70.86 -10.03 -16.13
N SER A 10 71.07 -9.02 -15.30
CA SER A 10 71.07 -9.10 -13.84
C SER A 10 69.66 -8.92 -13.27
N LEU A 11 69.23 -9.87 -12.44
CA LEU A 11 68.05 -9.79 -11.56
C LEU A 11 68.35 -8.81 -10.40
N ALA A 12 67.45 -7.86 -10.14
CA ALA A 12 67.43 -7.06 -8.93
C ALA A 12 66.07 -7.26 -8.22
N VAL A 13 66.14 -7.76 -7.00
CA VAL A 13 65.02 -7.93 -6.07
C VAL A 13 64.85 -6.62 -5.30
N LEU A 14 63.64 -6.03 -5.36
CA LEU A 14 63.25 -4.91 -4.50
C LEU A 14 62.05 -5.36 -3.65
N GLY A 15 62.23 -5.42 -2.33
CA GLY A 15 61.15 -5.62 -1.37
C GLY A 15 60.41 -4.31 -1.13
N LEU A 16 59.08 -4.35 -1.23
CA LEU A 16 58.19 -3.24 -0.84
C LEU A 16 57.45 -3.64 0.43
N PHE A 17 57.64 -2.84 1.48
CA PHE A 17 56.88 -2.89 2.73
C PHE A 17 55.46 -2.40 2.46
N PHE A 18 54.45 -3.21 2.77
CA PHE A 18 53.05 -2.78 2.84
C PHE A 18 52.83 -2.04 4.16
N SER A 19 52.70 -0.73 4.09
CA SER A 19 52.11 0.11 5.14
C SER A 19 50.62 0.21 4.86
N CYS A 20 49.79 -0.45 5.67
CA CYS A 20 48.35 -0.24 5.67
C CYS A 20 48.06 1.09 6.36
N SER A 21 47.85 2.15 5.58
CA SER A 21 47.13 3.33 6.06
C SER A 21 45.63 3.00 6.02
N GLU A 22 45.00 2.98 7.19
CA GLU A 22 43.55 3.11 7.29
C GLU A 22 43.18 4.47 6.69
N GLU A 23 42.57 4.47 5.51
CA GLU A 23 41.85 5.63 5.00
C GLU A 23 40.60 5.80 5.85
N ASN A 24 40.75 6.55 6.95
CA ASN A 24 39.66 7.25 7.57
C ASN A 24 39.04 8.14 6.50
N TYR A 25 37.88 7.74 5.97
CA TYR A 25 36.94 8.68 5.38
C TYR A 25 36.43 9.58 6.51
N GLU A 26 37.23 10.58 6.86
CA GLU A 26 36.72 11.79 7.49
C GLU A 26 35.70 12.37 6.52
N LYS A 27 34.42 12.19 6.85
CA LYS A 27 33.32 12.93 6.25
C LYS A 27 33.47 14.36 6.75
N ASP A 28 34.39 15.10 6.12
CA ASP A 28 34.50 16.54 6.31
C ASP A 28 33.11 17.13 6.11
N SER A 29 32.64 17.80 7.15
CA SER A 29 31.36 18.48 7.23
C SER A 29 31.38 19.66 6.26
N VAL A 30 31.18 19.37 4.98
CA VAL A 30 30.70 20.37 4.03
C VAL A 30 29.21 20.46 4.32
N LEU A 31 28.82 21.50 5.05
CA LEU A 31 27.53 22.14 4.80
C LEU A 31 27.51 22.40 3.29
N GLU A 32 26.94 21.49 2.49
CA GLU A 32 26.42 21.92 1.20
C GLU A 32 25.57 23.13 1.56
N SER A 33 25.95 24.28 1.00
CA SER A 33 25.30 25.55 1.23
C SER A 33 23.91 25.49 0.60
N GLU A 34 23.03 24.67 1.15
CA GLU A 34 21.60 24.84 0.99
C GLU A 34 21.33 26.24 1.56
N ASN A 35 21.04 27.16 0.65
CA ASN A 35 20.85 28.56 0.98
C ASN A 35 19.61 28.63 1.89
N LEU A 36 19.82 28.63 3.20
CA LEU A 36 18.77 28.83 4.18
C LEU A 36 18.15 30.21 3.88
N ASN A 37 16.81 30.30 3.92
CA ASN A 37 16.03 31.50 3.54
C ASN A 37 15.77 31.70 2.05
N GLN A 38 15.72 30.63 1.26
CA GLN A 38 15.09 30.71 -0.08
C GLN A 38 13.60 31.02 0.04
N GLU A 39 13.06 31.74 -0.95
CA GLU A 39 11.61 32.00 -1.04
C GLU A 39 10.84 30.67 -1.09
N LEU A 40 9.70 30.61 -0.42
CA LEU A 40 8.86 29.42 -0.40
C LEU A 40 8.36 29.13 -1.81
N LEU A 41 8.48 27.86 -2.22
CA LEU A 41 7.85 27.39 -3.44
C LEU A 41 6.33 27.47 -3.26
N THR A 42 5.66 27.91 -4.32
CA THR A 42 4.19 27.81 -4.42
C THR A 42 3.78 26.33 -4.46
N THR A 43 2.54 26.03 -4.04
CA THR A 43 2.00 24.66 -4.13
C THR A 43 2.05 24.11 -5.55
N LYS A 44 1.89 24.98 -6.56
CA LYS A 44 2.03 24.62 -7.97
C LYS A 44 3.47 24.17 -8.30
N GLN A 45 4.49 24.93 -7.90
CA GLN A 45 5.88 24.56 -8.15
C GLN A 45 6.26 23.24 -7.47
N ILE A 46 5.76 23.01 -6.25
CA ILE A 46 5.97 21.74 -5.54
C ILE A 46 5.31 20.60 -6.33
N ASN A 47 4.03 20.73 -6.69
CA ASN A 47 3.33 19.69 -7.44
C ASN A 47 3.96 19.42 -8.82
N ASP A 48 4.39 20.46 -9.54
CA ASP A 48 5.09 20.32 -10.83
C ASP A 48 6.42 19.57 -10.64
N GLY A 49 7.15 19.83 -9.55
CA GLY A 49 8.38 19.10 -9.19
C GLY A 49 8.12 17.62 -8.87
N ILE A 50 7.07 17.33 -8.11
CA ILE A 50 6.63 15.96 -7.81
C ILE A 50 6.30 15.22 -9.12
N LYS A 51 5.46 15.82 -9.98
CA LYS A 51 5.08 15.25 -11.28
C LYS A 51 6.30 15.00 -12.17
N SER A 52 7.22 15.96 -12.26
CA SER A 52 8.44 15.80 -13.06
C SER A 52 9.31 14.64 -12.57
N THR A 53 9.42 14.47 -11.25
CA THR A 53 10.17 13.34 -10.66
C THR A 53 9.48 12.01 -10.94
N LEU A 54 8.15 11.95 -10.83
CA LEU A 54 7.35 10.77 -11.15
C LEU A 54 7.44 10.38 -12.63
N GLU A 55 7.45 11.36 -13.54
CA GLU A 55 7.65 11.12 -14.98
C GLU A 55 9.05 10.56 -15.29
N GLN A 56 10.08 11.01 -14.57
CA GLN A 56 11.46 10.61 -14.80
C GLN A 56 11.83 9.26 -14.17
N THR A 57 11.33 8.99 -12.96
CA THR A 57 11.79 7.87 -12.13
C THR A 57 10.69 6.85 -11.82
N GLY A 58 9.43 7.23 -12.01
CA GLY A 58 8.25 6.43 -11.67
C GLY A 58 7.86 6.45 -10.18
N GLN A 59 8.69 7.03 -9.31
CA GLN A 59 8.48 7.07 -7.85
C GLN A 59 8.88 8.43 -7.29
N PHE A 60 8.36 8.79 -6.12
CA PHE A 60 8.78 10.01 -5.43
C PHE A 60 8.91 9.72 -3.94
N TYR A 61 10.03 10.17 -3.38
CA TYR A 61 10.34 10.12 -1.96
C TYR A 61 10.71 11.53 -1.51
N TRP A 62 10.13 11.97 -0.38
CA TRP A 62 10.47 13.28 0.19
C TRP A 62 11.92 13.37 0.65
N GLU A 63 12.56 12.22 0.93
CA GLU A 63 13.97 12.15 1.29
C GLU A 63 14.90 12.64 0.16
N ASP A 64 14.49 12.47 -1.10
CA ASP A 64 15.23 12.89 -2.30
C ASP A 64 14.92 14.35 -2.72
N ALA A 65 13.86 14.95 -2.18
CA ALA A 65 13.47 16.32 -2.53
C ALA A 65 14.49 17.35 -2.01
N SER A 66 14.62 18.51 -2.65
CA SER A 66 15.48 19.58 -2.10
C SER A 66 14.95 20.07 -0.74
N LEU A 67 15.82 20.59 0.14
CA LEU A 67 15.36 21.15 1.42
C LEU A 67 14.34 22.27 1.22
N GLN A 68 14.51 23.09 0.18
CA GLN A 68 13.54 24.15 -0.17
C GLN A 68 12.14 23.55 -0.45
N MET A 69 12.07 22.45 -1.20
CA MET A 69 10.81 21.81 -1.54
C MET A 69 10.15 21.16 -0.33
N LEU A 70 10.92 20.42 0.47
CA LEU A 70 10.43 19.81 1.71
C LEU A 70 9.95 20.86 2.72
N TRP A 71 10.71 21.94 2.88
CA TRP A 71 10.37 23.06 3.74
C TRP A 71 9.10 23.77 3.27
N SER A 72 9.02 24.08 1.98
CA SER A 72 7.83 24.73 1.41
C SER A 72 6.59 23.87 1.55
N ALA A 73 6.69 22.56 1.31
CA ALA A 73 5.60 21.61 1.51
C ALA A 73 5.17 21.53 2.99
N THR A 74 6.12 21.56 3.92
CA THR A 74 5.85 21.60 5.37
C THR A 74 5.09 22.86 5.77
N GLN A 75 5.48 24.03 5.25
CA GLN A 75 4.80 25.30 5.48
C GLN A 75 3.35 25.30 4.96
N HIS A 76 3.12 24.73 3.77
CA HIS A 76 1.76 24.55 3.23
C HIS A 76 0.96 23.45 3.95
N GLY A 77 1.63 22.51 4.62
CA GLY A 77 1.07 21.35 5.32
C GLY A 77 1.04 21.50 6.84
N SER A 78 0.45 22.59 7.35
CA SER A 78 0.22 22.84 8.78
C SER A 78 1.48 22.85 9.67
N ASN A 79 2.68 22.97 9.09
CA ASN A 79 3.98 22.85 9.79
C ASN A 79 4.25 21.49 10.43
N ILE A 80 3.48 20.46 10.09
CA ILE A 80 3.64 19.13 10.67
C ILE A 80 4.71 18.39 9.91
N VAL A 81 5.62 17.78 10.65
CA VAL A 81 6.68 16.95 10.11
C VAL A 81 6.60 15.57 10.76
N THR A 82 6.57 14.54 9.91
CA THR A 82 6.69 13.14 10.33
C THR A 82 8.16 12.76 10.29
N ILE A 83 8.67 12.22 11.39
CA ILE A 83 10.06 11.76 11.47
C ILE A 83 10.07 10.28 11.82
N GLY A 84 10.58 9.46 10.90
CA GLY A 84 11.00 8.10 11.19
C GLY A 84 12.43 8.10 11.67
N TYR A 85 12.71 7.48 12.81
CA TYR A 85 14.06 7.43 13.39
C TYR A 85 14.50 5.99 13.68
N GLY A 86 15.79 5.78 13.91
CA GLY A 86 16.35 4.47 14.22
C GLY A 86 17.89 4.43 14.14
N SER A 87 18.48 3.37 14.68
CA SER A 87 19.94 3.12 14.58
C SER A 87 20.39 2.62 13.19
N SER A 88 19.44 2.27 12.32
CA SER A 88 19.66 1.87 10.92
C SER A 88 18.35 2.03 10.14
N GLN A 89 18.38 1.93 8.82
CA GLN A 89 17.17 2.06 7.99
C GLN A 89 16.07 1.02 8.30
N ASN A 90 16.44 -0.15 8.84
CA ASN A 90 15.49 -1.20 9.22
C ASN A 90 15.08 -1.14 10.70
N ASP A 91 15.55 -0.15 11.47
CA ASP A 91 15.25 0.01 12.89
C ASP A 91 13.98 0.84 13.10
N PHE A 92 12.85 0.34 12.58
CA PHE A 92 11.55 1.01 12.66
C PHE A 92 10.66 0.52 13.80
N GLU A 93 10.94 -0.64 14.40
CA GLU A 93 10.09 -1.25 15.45
C GLU A 93 10.70 -1.05 16.83
N LYS A 94 9.95 -0.41 17.75
CA LYS A 94 10.39 -0.09 19.12
C LYS A 94 10.79 -1.32 19.93
N ALA A 95 10.01 -2.40 19.85
CA ALA A 95 10.20 -3.58 20.69
C ALA A 95 11.55 -4.29 20.43
N SER A 96 12.06 -4.22 19.21
CA SER A 96 13.36 -4.77 18.81
C SER A 96 14.44 -3.71 18.62
N SER A 97 14.13 -2.45 18.91
CA SER A 97 14.97 -1.32 18.54
C SER A 97 16.22 -1.20 19.41
N LYS A 98 17.31 -0.72 18.78
CA LYS A 98 18.51 -0.27 19.50
C LYS A 98 18.54 1.26 19.65
N ALA A 99 17.48 1.96 19.26
CA ALA A 99 17.35 3.42 19.25
C ALA A 99 17.15 4.05 20.65
N ILE A 100 17.84 3.54 21.68
CA ILE A 100 17.74 4.09 23.03
C ILE A 100 18.30 5.52 23.03
N GLY A 101 17.48 6.49 23.43
CA GLY A 101 17.88 7.90 23.51
C GLY A 101 17.82 8.68 22.20
N ILE A 102 17.70 8.02 21.04
CA ILE A 102 17.61 8.68 19.72
C ILE A 102 16.39 9.61 19.63
N GLU A 103 15.24 9.19 20.17
CA GLU A 103 14.05 10.04 20.20
C GLU A 103 14.31 11.35 20.98
N GLU A 104 14.97 11.26 22.13
CA GLU A 104 15.30 12.43 22.95
C GLU A 104 16.38 13.30 22.32
N GLU A 105 17.33 12.70 21.59
CA GLU A 105 18.32 13.41 20.77
C GLU A 105 17.63 14.27 19.71
N ILE A 106 16.71 13.68 18.94
CA ILE A 106 15.93 14.39 17.91
C ILE A 106 15.07 15.50 18.54
N LEU A 107 14.36 15.20 19.63
CA LEU A 107 13.55 16.19 20.34
C LEU A 107 14.41 17.30 20.96
N LYS A 108 15.66 17.03 21.31
CA LYS A 108 16.62 18.06 21.77
C LYS A 108 17.03 18.98 20.63
N ILE A 109 17.36 18.44 19.45
CA ILE A 109 17.66 19.25 18.25
C ILE A 109 16.52 20.21 17.97
N ILE A 110 15.27 19.72 18.01
CA ILE A 110 14.10 20.55 17.77
C ILE A 110 13.94 21.63 18.84
N ARG A 111 14.03 21.27 20.13
CA ARG A 111 13.89 22.24 21.24
C ARG A 111 14.95 23.34 21.23
N ASP A 112 16.18 23.01 20.82
CA ASP A 112 17.29 23.96 20.82
C ASP A 112 17.19 24.98 19.67
N ASN A 113 16.44 24.67 18.59
CA ASN A 113 16.36 25.50 17.38
C ASN A 113 14.99 26.15 17.14
N GLU A 114 13.91 25.62 17.72
CA GLU A 114 12.57 26.22 17.59
C GLU A 114 12.32 27.33 18.64
N THR A 115 12.18 28.57 18.17
CA THR A 115 11.96 29.75 19.03
C THR A 115 10.48 29.92 19.41
N SER A 116 9.91 29.06 20.26
CA SER A 116 8.63 29.32 20.97
C SER A 116 8.34 28.30 22.08
N SER A 117 8.68 28.66 23.32
CA SER A 117 8.50 27.89 24.56
C SER A 117 7.04 27.63 25.03
N SER A 118 6.00 27.87 24.23
CA SER A 118 4.60 27.79 24.67
C SER A 118 3.70 26.80 23.91
N GLU A 119 4.08 26.34 22.71
CA GLU A 119 3.30 25.36 21.95
C GLU A 119 3.90 23.96 22.07
N LYS A 120 3.04 22.93 22.16
CA LYS A 120 3.50 21.54 22.16
C LYS A 120 4.10 21.20 20.79
N THR A 121 5.42 21.22 20.71
CA THR A 121 6.16 20.84 19.50
C THR A 121 5.96 19.37 19.14
N LEU A 122 5.86 18.48 20.14
CA LEU A 122 5.53 17.07 19.93
C LEU A 122 4.01 16.88 19.88
N ILE A 123 3.51 16.44 18.72
CA ILE A 123 2.08 16.18 18.47
C ILE A 123 1.75 14.73 18.83
N TYR A 124 2.59 13.79 18.39
CA TYR A 124 2.35 12.37 18.54
C TYR A 124 3.65 11.58 18.61
N LYS A 125 3.61 10.50 19.40
CA LYS A 125 4.64 9.48 19.49
C LYS A 125 3.99 8.14 19.25
N ASP A 126 4.47 7.40 18.26
CA ASP A 126 3.90 6.10 17.96
C ASP A 126 4.25 5.08 19.05
N PRO A 127 3.30 4.26 19.56
CA PRO A 127 3.59 3.31 20.63
C PRO A 127 4.37 2.08 20.16
N VAL A 128 4.39 1.78 18.85
CA VAL A 128 4.96 0.54 18.31
C VAL A 128 6.14 0.82 17.38
N LEU A 129 6.06 1.88 16.59
CA LEU A 129 7.05 2.26 15.61
C LEU A 129 7.92 3.43 16.10
N ASN A 130 9.14 3.51 15.61
CA ASN A 130 10.06 4.63 15.82
C ASN A 130 9.65 5.82 14.94
N ILE A 131 8.49 6.39 15.24
CA ILE A 131 7.88 7.52 14.54
C ILE A 131 7.42 8.56 15.55
N ILE A 132 7.72 9.82 15.27
CA ILE A 132 7.15 10.98 15.96
C ILE A 132 6.59 11.98 14.94
N ASP A 133 5.55 12.69 15.35
CA ASP A 133 5.00 13.84 14.62
C ASP A 133 5.28 15.11 15.41
N VAL A 134 5.90 16.09 14.77
CA VAL A 134 6.32 17.34 15.39
C VAL A 134 5.90 18.55 14.57
N ILE A 135 5.82 19.72 15.21
CA ILE A 135 5.69 21.01 14.53
C ILE A 135 7.09 21.60 14.30
N ILE A 136 7.42 21.97 13.07
CA ILE A 136 8.69 22.64 12.73
C ILE A 136 8.40 23.96 12.05
N LYS A 137 8.87 25.07 12.63
CA LYS A 137 8.67 26.44 12.14
C LYS A 137 9.97 27.12 11.74
N ASP A 138 11.12 26.51 11.97
CA ASP A 138 12.42 26.98 11.48
C ASP A 138 13.01 26.02 10.44
N GLN A 139 13.36 26.55 9.26
CA GLN A 139 14.00 25.79 8.18
C GLN A 139 15.34 25.18 8.62
N SER A 140 16.07 25.86 9.51
CA SER A 140 17.35 25.38 10.03
C SER A 140 17.20 24.12 10.89
N THR A 141 16.11 24.00 11.67
CA THR A 141 15.77 22.77 12.39
C THR A 141 15.62 21.61 11.42
N LEU A 142 14.88 21.82 10.32
CA LEU A 142 14.66 20.79 9.30
C LEU A 142 15.97 20.37 8.61
N ALA A 143 16.85 21.33 8.32
CA ALA A 143 18.18 21.07 7.75
C ALA A 143 19.04 20.21 8.69
N LEU A 144 19.08 20.53 9.98
CA LEU A 144 19.82 19.77 10.99
C LEU A 144 19.29 18.34 11.13
N LEU A 145 17.97 18.17 11.10
CA LEU A 145 17.36 16.84 11.19
C LEU A 145 17.68 15.98 9.95
N ARG A 146 17.69 16.55 8.74
CA ARG A 146 18.06 15.79 7.52
C ARG A 146 19.50 15.28 7.56
N GLN A 147 20.40 15.98 8.23
CA GLN A 147 21.81 15.59 8.36
C GLN A 147 22.05 14.58 9.49
N ASN A 148 21.04 14.33 10.34
CA ASN A 148 21.18 13.39 11.44
C ASN A 148 21.09 11.94 10.94
N ASN A 149 22.16 11.17 11.12
CA ASN A 149 22.24 9.77 10.67
C ASN A 149 21.24 8.83 11.37
N HIS A 150 20.60 9.24 12.45
CA HIS A 150 19.55 8.50 13.15
C HIS A 150 18.14 8.80 12.64
N VAL A 151 18.00 9.78 11.74
CA VAL A 151 16.75 10.05 11.05
C VAL A 151 16.71 9.20 9.78
N ARG A 152 15.72 8.31 9.69
CA ARG A 152 15.51 7.42 8.54
C ARG A 152 14.80 8.14 7.41
N TYR A 153 13.79 8.94 7.74
CA TYR A 153 13.06 9.77 6.80
C TYR A 153 12.42 10.98 7.49
N ILE A 154 12.19 12.03 6.72
CA ILE A 154 11.45 13.25 7.11
C ILE A 154 10.46 13.59 6.02
N GLU A 155 9.19 13.76 6.39
CA GLU A 155 8.11 14.02 5.44
C GLU A 155 7.19 15.14 5.95
N PRO A 156 6.62 15.96 5.06
CA PRO A 156 5.59 16.91 5.44
C PRO A 156 4.32 16.12 5.81
N GLY A 157 3.94 16.16 7.08
CA GLY A 157 2.91 15.28 7.65
C GLY A 157 1.48 15.55 7.19
N ASP A 158 1.22 16.72 6.58
CA ASP A 158 -0.13 17.13 6.13
C ASP A 158 -0.10 17.90 4.80
N TYR A 159 0.86 17.60 3.91
CA TYR A 159 0.88 18.17 2.56
C TYR A 159 -0.11 17.46 1.62
N LYS A 160 -1.06 18.22 1.06
CA LYS A 160 -2.21 17.69 0.31
C LYS A 160 -2.10 17.94 -1.19
N PHE A 161 -1.35 17.06 -1.87
CA PHE A 161 -1.03 17.20 -3.30
C PHE A 161 -2.27 17.40 -4.20
N PHE A 162 -3.31 16.57 -4.03
CA PHE A 162 -4.50 16.56 -4.89
C PHE A 162 -5.45 17.72 -4.58
N GLN A 163 -5.55 18.13 -3.32
CA GLN A 163 -6.24 19.35 -2.94
C GLN A 163 -5.61 20.55 -3.65
N PHE A 164 -4.28 20.66 -3.59
CA PHE A 164 -3.56 21.76 -4.26
C PHE A 164 -3.64 21.68 -5.79
N GLU A 165 -3.71 20.50 -6.40
CA GLU A 165 -3.98 20.36 -7.84
C GLU A 165 -5.36 20.93 -8.24
N GLN A 166 -6.38 20.70 -7.40
CA GLN A 166 -7.72 21.25 -7.66
C GLN A 166 -7.72 22.77 -7.51
N GLU A 167 -7.09 23.29 -6.46
CA GLU A 167 -7.00 24.73 -6.18
C GLU A 167 -6.19 25.49 -7.24
N ASN A 168 -5.12 24.89 -7.77
CA ASN A 168 -4.28 25.48 -8.82
C ASN A 168 -4.95 25.51 -10.20
N GLY A 169 -6.18 25.02 -10.34
CA GLY A 169 -6.99 25.13 -11.55
C GLY A 169 -6.52 24.24 -12.71
N THR A 170 -5.55 23.34 -12.49
CA THR A 170 -5.07 22.37 -13.49
C THR A 170 -6.06 21.24 -13.73
N ASN A 171 -6.99 21.01 -12.79
CA ASN A 171 -8.05 20.00 -12.89
C ASN A 171 -9.43 20.57 -12.53
N LYS A 172 -9.99 21.44 -13.38
CA LYS A 172 -11.43 21.77 -13.34
C LYS A 172 -12.23 20.63 -13.99
N SER A 173 -12.33 19.48 -13.33
CA SER A 173 -13.34 18.48 -13.66
C SER A 173 -14.28 18.28 -12.48
N SER A 174 -15.57 18.36 -12.78
CA SER A 174 -16.68 18.24 -11.85
C SER A 174 -16.82 16.79 -11.37
N SER A 175 -16.03 16.39 -10.38
CA SER A 175 -16.45 15.31 -9.49
C SER A 175 -15.88 15.53 -8.10
N SER A 176 -16.62 16.29 -7.31
CA SER A 176 -16.78 16.04 -5.88
C SER A 176 -17.40 14.65 -5.59
N GLY A 177 -17.63 13.82 -6.61
CA GLY A 177 -17.90 12.39 -6.52
C GLY A 177 -16.62 11.64 -6.15
N SER A 178 -16.52 11.31 -4.88
CA SER A 178 -15.47 10.54 -4.23
C SER A 178 -14.94 9.40 -5.11
N SER A 179 -13.68 9.51 -5.54
CA SER A 179 -13.02 8.54 -6.42
C SER A 179 -13.13 7.11 -5.88
N GLY A 180 -13.98 6.28 -6.49
CA GLY A 180 -14.16 4.88 -6.07
C GLY A 180 -15.11 4.65 -4.88
N CYS A 181 -15.72 5.71 -4.32
CA CYS A 181 -16.77 5.58 -3.30
C CYS A 181 -18.15 5.77 -3.91
N GLY A 182 -19.11 5.03 -3.36
CA GLY A 182 -20.51 5.08 -3.72
C GLY A 182 -21.30 4.09 -2.88
N TYR A 183 -22.55 4.43 -2.59
CA TYR A 183 -23.52 3.51 -1.99
C TYR A 183 -24.51 2.97 -3.02
N GLU A 184 -24.15 3.12 -4.30
CA GLU A 184 -25.01 2.77 -5.41
C GLU A 184 -25.32 1.26 -5.40
N SER A 185 -26.39 0.95 -6.10
CA SER A 185 -26.80 -0.43 -6.34
C SER A 185 -27.23 -0.57 -7.77
N GLU A 186 -26.76 -1.62 -8.42
CA GLU A 186 -27.09 -1.91 -9.81
C GLU A 186 -27.67 -3.33 -9.93
N SER A 187 -28.66 -3.46 -10.81
CA SER A 187 -29.18 -4.77 -11.19
C SER A 187 -28.18 -5.50 -12.07
N LEU A 188 -27.73 -6.68 -11.64
CA LEU A 188 -26.78 -7.47 -12.43
C LEU A 188 -27.42 -8.01 -13.71
N SER A 189 -26.70 -7.87 -14.83
CA SER A 189 -27.00 -8.61 -16.05
C SER A 189 -26.98 -10.11 -15.79
N SER A 190 -27.94 -10.85 -16.34
CA SER A 190 -28.00 -12.30 -16.24
C SER A 190 -26.81 -13.00 -16.90
N SER A 191 -26.11 -12.33 -17.83
CA SER A 191 -24.87 -12.85 -18.42
C SER A 191 -23.68 -12.78 -17.47
N ASP A 192 -23.74 -11.97 -16.42
CA ASP A 192 -22.59 -11.65 -15.56
C ASP A 192 -22.52 -12.48 -14.28
N TYR A 193 -23.43 -13.42 -14.09
CA TYR A 193 -23.33 -14.37 -13.01
C TYR A 193 -23.87 -15.74 -13.38
N THR A 194 -23.51 -16.73 -12.57
CA THR A 194 -24.17 -18.04 -12.58
C THR A 194 -24.72 -18.32 -11.20
N THR A 195 -25.97 -18.74 -11.10
CA THR A 195 -26.56 -19.13 -9.83
C THR A 195 -26.16 -20.56 -9.48
N ILE A 196 -25.64 -20.76 -8.27
CA ILE A 196 -25.28 -22.07 -7.74
C ILE A 196 -25.99 -22.32 -6.41
N THR A 197 -26.11 -23.59 -5.99
CA THR A 197 -26.63 -23.94 -4.67
C THR A 197 -25.85 -23.22 -3.56
N PRO A 198 -26.52 -22.63 -2.55
CA PRO A 198 -27.95 -22.72 -2.23
C PRO A 198 -28.80 -21.55 -2.73
N ASN A 199 -28.47 -20.96 -3.89
CA ASN A 199 -28.94 -19.69 -4.46
C ASN A 199 -27.91 -18.54 -4.27
N ALA A 200 -26.63 -18.81 -4.45
CA ALA A 200 -25.57 -17.79 -4.51
C ALA A 200 -25.30 -17.43 -5.97
N LYS A 201 -24.97 -16.16 -6.25
CA LYS A 201 -24.53 -15.72 -7.59
C LYS A 201 -23.01 -15.73 -7.66
N VAL A 202 -22.44 -16.55 -8.53
CA VAL A 202 -21.00 -16.55 -8.84
C VAL A 202 -20.71 -15.48 -9.90
N PRO A 203 -19.88 -14.48 -9.61
CA PRO A 203 -19.45 -13.49 -10.60
C PRO A 203 -18.80 -14.14 -11.83
N TRP A 204 -19.09 -13.65 -13.03
CA TRP A 204 -18.56 -14.19 -14.29
C TRP A 204 -17.03 -14.28 -14.32
N ASN A 205 -16.36 -13.30 -13.72
CA ASN A 205 -14.91 -13.21 -13.71
C ASN A 205 -14.26 -14.33 -12.91
N PHE A 206 -14.97 -14.94 -11.94
CA PHE A 206 -14.44 -16.05 -11.15
C PHE A 206 -14.11 -17.27 -12.03
N TYR A 207 -14.87 -17.48 -13.11
CA TYR A 207 -14.61 -18.56 -14.07
C TYR A 207 -13.35 -18.33 -14.89
N LYS A 208 -12.95 -17.07 -15.15
CA LYS A 208 -11.70 -16.74 -15.85
C LYS A 208 -10.46 -17.11 -15.03
N HIS A 209 -10.64 -17.28 -13.71
CA HIS A 209 -9.62 -17.68 -12.75
C HIS A 209 -9.82 -19.09 -12.20
N ASN A 210 -10.78 -19.86 -12.73
CA ASN A 210 -11.13 -21.21 -12.26
C ASN A 210 -11.43 -21.30 -10.75
N ILE A 211 -11.97 -20.24 -10.16
CA ILE A 211 -12.28 -20.17 -8.72
C ILE A 211 -13.35 -21.21 -8.33
N PRO A 212 -14.46 -21.39 -9.07
CA PRO A 212 -15.47 -22.40 -8.70
C PRO A 212 -14.94 -23.84 -8.72
N THR A 213 -14.02 -24.14 -9.63
CA THR A 213 -13.33 -25.44 -9.66
C THR A 213 -12.42 -25.62 -8.44
N ALA A 214 -11.73 -24.56 -8.01
CA ALA A 214 -10.90 -24.59 -6.80
C ALA A 214 -11.70 -24.90 -5.52
N TRP A 215 -12.98 -24.48 -5.46
CA TRP A 215 -13.87 -24.76 -4.33
C TRP A 215 -14.13 -26.24 -4.04
N ASN A 216 -13.91 -27.12 -5.02
CA ASN A 216 -13.95 -28.57 -4.81
C ASN A 216 -12.80 -29.08 -3.94
N THR A 217 -11.72 -28.29 -3.81
CA THR A 217 -10.52 -28.65 -3.04
C THR A 217 -10.34 -27.76 -1.81
N SER A 218 -10.65 -26.48 -1.91
CA SER A 218 -10.48 -25.52 -0.82
C SER A 218 -11.45 -24.34 -0.93
N THR A 219 -11.97 -23.90 0.21
CA THR A 219 -12.96 -22.81 0.30
C THR A 219 -12.44 -21.60 1.08
N GLY A 220 -11.17 -21.64 1.50
CA GLY A 220 -10.55 -20.61 2.35
C GLY A 220 -10.79 -20.81 3.86
N ALA A 221 -11.42 -21.92 4.24
CA ALA A 221 -11.74 -22.25 5.63
C ALA A 221 -10.52 -22.14 6.57
N GLY A 222 -10.71 -21.49 7.72
CA GLY A 222 -9.67 -21.35 8.75
C GLY A 222 -8.60 -20.28 8.47
N ILE A 223 -8.61 -19.64 7.30
CA ILE A 223 -7.70 -18.55 6.96
C ILE A 223 -8.39 -17.21 7.24
N THR A 224 -7.68 -16.30 7.90
CA THR A 224 -8.16 -14.94 8.14
C THR A 224 -7.54 -13.96 7.16
N ILE A 225 -8.41 -13.25 6.44
CA ILE A 225 -8.07 -12.14 5.55
C ILE A 225 -8.32 -10.83 6.31
N GLY A 226 -7.25 -10.04 6.47
CA GLY A 226 -7.29 -8.66 6.90
C GLY A 226 -7.58 -7.74 5.71
N VAL A 227 -8.54 -6.83 5.82
CA VAL A 227 -8.83 -5.82 4.78
C VAL A 227 -8.62 -4.43 5.38
N ILE A 228 -7.73 -3.65 4.78
CA ILE A 228 -7.48 -2.24 5.12
C ILE A 228 -8.18 -1.41 4.05
N ASP A 229 -9.28 -0.77 4.42
CA ASP A 229 -10.12 -0.03 3.48
C ASP A 229 -10.95 1.07 4.19
N SER A 230 -12.04 1.52 3.58
CA SER A 230 -12.95 2.52 4.15
C SER A 230 -13.89 1.98 5.22
N GLY A 231 -13.87 0.68 5.53
CA GLY A 231 -14.69 0.04 6.56
C GLY A 231 -15.61 -1.05 6.03
N VAL A 232 -16.63 -1.43 6.81
CA VAL A 232 -17.70 -2.34 6.34
C VAL A 232 -19.06 -1.77 6.68
N SER A 233 -19.98 -1.80 5.72
CA SER A 233 -21.36 -1.35 5.91
C SER A 233 -22.00 -2.03 7.13
N PRO A 234 -22.63 -1.26 8.03
CA PRO A 234 -23.49 -1.83 9.08
C PRO A 234 -24.81 -2.35 8.49
N ASN A 235 -25.18 -1.95 7.28
CA ASN A 235 -26.43 -2.26 6.61
C ASN A 235 -26.33 -3.42 5.61
N GLN A 236 -25.24 -4.21 5.67
CA GLN A 236 -25.05 -5.41 4.86
C GLN A 236 -24.86 -6.62 5.77
N SER A 237 -25.94 -7.32 6.13
CA SER A 237 -25.84 -8.44 7.08
C SER A 237 -25.00 -9.62 6.59
N LEU A 238 -24.83 -9.83 5.27
CA LEU A 238 -23.94 -10.89 4.78
C LEU A 238 -22.46 -10.63 5.11
N LEU A 239 -22.11 -9.42 5.54
CA LEU A 239 -20.80 -9.04 6.10
C LEU A 239 -20.91 -8.71 7.61
N GLY A 240 -21.89 -9.30 8.29
CA GLY A 240 -22.19 -9.06 9.70
C GLY A 240 -22.94 -10.24 10.30
N SER A 241 -24.17 -10.02 10.78
CA SER A 241 -24.98 -11.04 11.47
C SER A 241 -25.25 -12.31 10.65
N ASN A 242 -25.29 -12.20 9.31
CA ASN A 242 -25.50 -13.31 8.37
C ASN A 242 -24.18 -13.74 7.67
N PHE A 243 -23.01 -13.50 8.28
CA PHE A 243 -21.72 -13.90 7.70
C PHE A 243 -21.56 -15.42 7.54
N ASN A 244 -22.32 -16.23 8.30
CA ASN A 244 -22.38 -17.69 8.19
C ASN A 244 -23.65 -18.17 7.47
N ASN A 245 -24.13 -17.44 6.45
CA ASN A 245 -25.33 -17.79 5.69
C ASN A 245 -25.04 -18.82 4.58
N GLY A 246 -26.07 -19.62 4.26
CA GLY A 246 -26.06 -20.56 3.13
C GLY A 246 -25.07 -21.70 3.35
N SER A 247 -24.16 -21.89 2.41
CA SER A 247 -23.11 -22.92 2.49
C SER A 247 -21.81 -22.42 3.14
N SER A 248 -21.86 -21.28 3.84
CA SER A 248 -20.71 -20.75 4.58
C SER A 248 -20.91 -20.96 6.08
N SER A 249 -19.91 -21.47 6.78
CA SER A 249 -20.04 -21.79 8.22
C SER A 249 -18.68 -21.83 8.92
N GLY A 250 -18.68 -21.71 10.24
CA GLY A 250 -17.46 -21.80 11.05
C GLY A 250 -16.51 -20.61 10.90
N ARG A 251 -17.01 -19.45 10.47
CA ARG A 251 -16.22 -18.25 10.16
C ARG A 251 -16.54 -17.11 11.12
N SER A 252 -15.57 -16.24 11.32
CA SER A 252 -15.72 -15.01 12.11
C SER A 252 -15.57 -13.75 11.26
N VAL A 253 -16.27 -12.69 11.65
CA VAL A 253 -16.08 -11.33 11.14
C VAL A 253 -15.78 -10.39 12.31
N GLN A 254 -14.72 -9.59 12.20
CA GLN A 254 -14.39 -8.51 13.13
C GLN A 254 -14.17 -7.21 12.35
N LYS A 255 -14.55 -6.09 12.94
CA LYS A 255 -14.48 -4.77 12.31
C LYS A 255 -13.88 -3.78 13.31
N TYR A 256 -12.85 -3.06 12.88
CA TYR A 256 -12.12 -2.06 13.67
C TYR A 256 -12.06 -0.74 12.90
N GLY A 257 -11.85 0.36 13.61
CA GLY A 257 -11.60 1.68 13.03
C GLY A 257 -10.27 2.23 13.54
N THR A 258 -9.46 2.75 12.63
CA THR A 258 -8.20 3.47 12.94
C THR A 258 -8.18 4.88 12.35
N TYR A 259 -9.12 5.19 11.45
CA TYR A 259 -9.27 6.53 10.91
C TYR A 259 -9.84 7.50 11.94
N VAL A 260 -9.29 8.71 11.97
CA VAL A 260 -9.75 9.84 12.77
C VAL A 260 -10.32 10.90 11.83
N ASP A 261 -11.63 11.12 11.92
CA ASP A 261 -12.36 12.07 11.08
C ASP A 261 -12.31 13.47 11.71
N SER A 262 -11.17 14.15 11.55
CA SER A 262 -10.94 15.47 12.14
C SER A 262 -9.97 16.30 11.31
N ALA A 263 -10.20 17.61 11.24
CA ALA A 263 -9.21 18.55 10.68
C ALA A 263 -8.01 18.77 11.61
N TRP A 264 -8.14 18.41 12.89
CA TRP A 264 -7.10 18.68 13.89
C TRP A 264 -6.17 17.48 14.09
N PRO A 265 -4.85 17.62 13.84
CA PRO A 265 -3.88 16.51 13.90
C PRO A 265 -3.72 15.86 15.27
N TRP A 266 -3.98 16.61 16.35
CA TRP A 266 -3.95 16.11 17.73
C TRP A 266 -5.20 15.31 18.12
N SER A 267 -6.19 15.18 17.23
CA SER A 267 -7.36 14.34 17.48
C SER A 267 -6.96 12.87 17.47
N THR A 268 -7.49 12.11 18.43
CA THR A 268 -7.16 10.68 18.60
C THR A 268 -8.39 9.78 18.57
N SER A 269 -9.60 10.35 18.62
CA SER A 269 -10.83 9.56 18.61
C SER A 269 -11.15 9.07 17.20
N THR A 270 -11.19 7.76 17.02
CA THR A 270 -11.56 7.14 15.74
C THR A 270 -13.04 7.29 15.46
N ASP A 271 -13.43 7.32 14.18
CA ASP A 271 -14.84 7.44 13.76
C ASP A 271 -15.60 6.09 13.68
N GLY A 272 -14.96 5.02 14.15
CA GLY A 272 -15.52 3.67 14.22
C GLY A 272 -15.22 2.82 12.98
N PRO A 273 -15.80 1.62 12.90
CA PRO A 273 -15.51 0.66 11.82
C PRO A 273 -16.43 0.77 10.60
N ASN A 274 -17.47 1.60 10.69
CA ASN A 274 -18.54 1.64 9.71
C ASN A 274 -18.08 2.33 8.43
N ASP A 275 -18.35 1.70 7.31
CA ASP A 275 -17.99 2.24 6.01
C ASP A 275 -18.75 3.53 5.70
N LYS A 276 -18.02 4.61 5.38
CA LYS A 276 -18.59 5.90 4.95
C LYS A 276 -18.25 6.25 3.49
N CYS A 277 -17.83 5.26 2.72
CA CYS A 277 -17.44 5.38 1.32
C CYS A 277 -18.10 4.30 0.45
N GLY A 278 -18.29 3.09 0.98
CA GLY A 278 -18.86 1.94 0.27
C GLY A 278 -17.80 1.03 -0.37
N HIS A 279 -16.61 1.57 -0.65
CA HIS A 279 -15.52 0.83 -1.29
C HIS A 279 -15.07 -0.38 -0.45
N GLY A 280 -14.85 -0.20 0.85
CA GLY A 280 -14.44 -1.27 1.76
C GLY A 280 -15.48 -2.39 1.88
N THR A 281 -16.77 -2.05 1.82
CA THR A 281 -17.85 -3.04 1.76
C THR A 281 -17.72 -3.92 0.51
N SER A 282 -17.48 -3.31 -0.65
CA SER A 282 -17.27 -4.06 -1.90
C SER A 282 -16.01 -4.93 -1.84
N MET A 283 -14.88 -4.41 -1.36
CA MET A 283 -13.63 -5.18 -1.27
C MET A 283 -13.75 -6.38 -0.32
N THR A 284 -14.34 -6.17 0.86
CA THR A 284 -14.59 -7.25 1.81
C THR A 284 -15.56 -8.29 1.26
N ALA A 285 -16.60 -7.87 0.53
CA ALA A 285 -17.51 -8.76 -0.17
C ALA A 285 -16.82 -9.60 -1.25
N THR A 286 -16.06 -8.99 -2.15
CA THR A 286 -15.31 -9.70 -3.20
C THR A 286 -14.43 -10.79 -2.61
N ALA A 287 -13.74 -10.51 -1.50
CA ALA A 287 -12.87 -11.49 -0.86
C ALA A 287 -13.64 -12.59 -0.10
N THR A 288 -14.67 -12.23 0.68
CA THR A 288 -15.19 -13.09 1.76
C THR A 288 -16.71 -13.22 1.87
N ALA A 289 -17.49 -12.60 0.97
CA ALA A 289 -18.95 -12.72 1.02
C ALA A 289 -19.39 -14.21 1.04
N PRO A 290 -20.36 -14.57 1.90
CA PRO A 290 -20.77 -15.96 2.04
C PRO A 290 -21.38 -16.48 0.73
N ARG A 291 -21.20 -17.78 0.50
CA ARG A 291 -21.98 -18.58 -0.45
C ARG A 291 -23.41 -18.71 0.07
N ASN A 292 -24.15 -17.62 -0.08
CA ASN A 292 -25.42 -17.35 0.56
C ASN A 292 -26.60 -18.07 -0.12
N ASN A 293 -27.75 -18.12 0.55
CA ASN A 293 -29.02 -18.60 -0.01
C ASN A 293 -29.97 -17.45 -0.41
N LYS A 294 -29.46 -16.21 -0.51
CA LYS A 294 -30.26 -14.99 -0.72
C LYS A 294 -30.31 -14.49 -2.16
N GLY A 295 -29.68 -15.19 -3.11
CA GLY A 295 -29.61 -14.74 -4.50
C GLY A 295 -28.59 -13.63 -4.74
N LEU A 296 -27.57 -13.52 -3.88
CA LEU A 296 -26.59 -12.43 -3.90
C LEU A 296 -25.17 -12.93 -4.27
N PRO A 297 -24.29 -12.05 -4.76
CA PRO A 297 -22.91 -12.38 -5.08
C PRO A 297 -22.13 -13.06 -3.93
N VAL A 298 -21.33 -14.06 -4.28
CA VAL A 298 -20.42 -14.76 -3.37
C VAL A 298 -18.99 -14.26 -3.52
N GLY A 299 -18.23 -14.25 -2.42
CA GLY A 299 -16.80 -13.90 -2.43
C GLY A 299 -15.92 -15.08 -2.80
N VAL A 300 -14.66 -14.80 -3.15
CA VAL A 300 -13.71 -15.83 -3.60
C VAL A 300 -13.44 -16.89 -2.52
N ALA A 301 -13.12 -16.45 -1.30
CA ALA A 301 -12.84 -17.32 -0.16
C ALA A 301 -14.04 -17.33 0.79
N TYR A 302 -15.16 -17.88 0.32
CA TYR A 302 -16.44 -17.82 1.04
C TYR A 302 -16.46 -18.55 2.38
N ASN A 303 -15.41 -19.31 2.74
CA ASN A 303 -15.22 -19.88 4.07
C ASN A 303 -14.09 -19.24 4.91
N ALA A 304 -13.43 -18.20 4.40
CA ALA A 304 -12.43 -17.46 5.17
C ALA A 304 -13.06 -16.60 6.28
N ASN A 305 -12.26 -16.32 7.31
CA ASN A 305 -12.55 -15.30 8.32
C ASN A 305 -12.22 -13.91 7.77
N LEU A 306 -12.90 -12.89 8.27
CA LEU A 306 -12.68 -11.50 7.90
C LEU A 306 -12.29 -10.67 9.14
N ILE A 307 -11.22 -9.88 9.01
CA ILE A 307 -10.94 -8.75 9.90
C ILE A 307 -10.84 -7.51 9.02
N SER A 308 -11.71 -6.52 9.23
CA SER A 308 -11.68 -5.27 8.48
C SER A 308 -11.25 -4.10 9.36
N TYR A 309 -10.44 -3.20 8.79
CA TYR A 309 -10.05 -1.93 9.37
C TYR A 309 -10.55 -0.78 8.49
N ARG A 310 -11.38 0.09 9.06
CA ARG A 310 -11.63 1.43 8.50
C ARG A 310 -10.42 2.31 8.76
N ALA A 311 -9.61 2.51 7.73
CA ALA A 311 -8.31 3.17 7.83
C ALA A 311 -8.28 4.57 7.21
N ALA A 312 -9.20 4.90 6.29
CA ALA A 312 -9.33 6.25 5.78
C ALA A 312 -10.78 6.59 5.42
N SER A 313 -10.99 7.87 5.10
CA SER A 313 -12.26 8.38 4.58
C SER A 313 -12.49 7.96 3.13
N ASN A 314 -11.42 7.89 2.33
CA ASN A 314 -11.42 7.65 0.89
C ASN A 314 -10.25 6.75 0.48
N VAL A 315 -10.20 6.28 -0.77
CA VAL A 315 -9.16 5.36 -1.27
C VAL A 315 -7.80 6.02 -1.54
N VAL A 316 -7.77 7.35 -1.57
CA VAL A 316 -6.57 8.17 -1.76
C VAL A 316 -6.09 8.66 -0.40
N LEU A 317 -4.82 8.37 -0.06
CA LEU A 317 -4.26 8.57 1.29
C LEU A 317 -3.61 9.94 1.46
N GLU A 318 -4.39 11.00 1.29
CA GLU A 318 -3.87 12.37 1.20
C GLU A 318 -3.63 13.00 2.57
N GLY A 319 -4.54 12.81 3.52
CA GLY A 319 -4.49 13.48 4.81
C GLY A 319 -3.63 12.78 5.86
N TYR A 320 -3.09 13.56 6.80
CA TYR A 320 -2.36 13.08 7.98
C TYR A 320 -3.06 11.89 8.69
N HIS A 321 -4.36 12.00 8.94
CA HIS A 321 -5.14 10.98 9.67
C HIS A 321 -5.39 9.71 8.83
N GLU A 322 -5.43 9.83 7.50
CA GLU A 322 -5.60 8.69 6.60
C GLU A 322 -4.31 7.88 6.55
N GLN A 323 -3.17 8.57 6.39
CA GLN A 323 -1.85 7.94 6.40
C GLN A 323 -1.58 7.24 7.74
N LYS A 324 -1.93 7.90 8.86
CA LYS A 324 -1.83 7.32 10.21
C LYS A 324 -2.80 6.15 10.42
N GLY A 325 -4.03 6.27 9.95
CA GLY A 325 -5.05 5.23 10.06
C GLY A 325 -4.62 3.95 9.35
N VAL A 326 -4.02 4.07 8.16
CA VAL A 326 -3.45 2.94 7.41
C VAL A 326 -2.24 2.33 8.12
N GLN A 327 -1.29 3.14 8.60
CA GLN A 327 -0.15 2.66 9.40
C GLN A 327 -0.64 1.85 10.62
N ASN A 328 -1.60 2.37 11.38
CA ASN A 328 -2.19 1.69 12.53
C ASN A 328 -2.91 0.39 12.15
N ALA A 329 -3.59 0.35 11.00
CA ALA A 329 -4.26 -0.85 10.52
C ALA A 329 -3.26 -1.97 10.17
N PHE A 330 -2.14 -1.63 9.51
CA PHE A 330 -1.06 -2.59 9.26
C PHE A 330 -0.45 -3.13 10.55
N VAL A 331 -0.18 -2.25 11.53
CA VAL A 331 0.34 -2.67 12.85
C VAL A 331 -0.66 -3.58 13.57
N GLY A 332 -1.94 -3.22 13.58
CA GLY A 332 -3.01 -4.00 14.20
C GLY A 332 -3.16 -5.40 13.59
N LEU A 333 -3.19 -5.49 12.26
CA LEU A 333 -3.24 -6.77 11.54
C LEU A 333 -1.95 -7.57 11.68
N GLY A 334 -0.79 -6.90 11.68
CA GLY A 334 0.51 -7.52 11.94
C GLY A 334 0.55 -8.23 13.28
N ASN A 335 0.06 -7.57 14.34
CA ASN A 335 0.01 -8.10 15.70
C ASN A 335 -0.98 -9.25 15.88
N ASN A 336 -1.98 -9.37 15.01
CA ASN A 336 -2.97 -10.43 15.10
C ASN A 336 -2.44 -11.72 14.45
N SER A 337 -2.07 -12.71 15.27
CA SER A 337 -1.51 -13.99 14.81
C SER A 337 -2.47 -14.82 13.95
N SER A 338 -3.79 -14.59 14.05
CA SER A 338 -4.79 -15.28 13.22
C SER A 338 -4.78 -14.80 11.76
N VAL A 339 -4.34 -13.57 11.50
CA VAL A 339 -4.27 -12.99 10.15
C VAL A 339 -3.11 -13.60 9.38
N LYS A 340 -3.39 -14.08 8.16
CA LYS A 340 -2.36 -14.58 7.23
C LYS A 340 -2.18 -13.67 6.03
N ILE A 341 -3.26 -13.05 5.57
CA ILE A 341 -3.32 -12.26 4.35
C ILE A 341 -3.81 -10.86 4.69
N ILE A 342 -3.22 -9.83 4.10
CA ILE A 342 -3.71 -8.45 4.13
C ILE A 342 -4.03 -8.03 2.69
N SER A 343 -5.21 -7.48 2.47
CA SER A 343 -5.64 -6.86 1.22
C SER A 343 -5.84 -5.36 1.45
N MET A 344 -5.18 -4.54 0.66
CA MET A 344 -5.30 -3.08 0.72
C MET A 344 -5.55 -2.52 -0.67
N SER A 345 -6.70 -1.88 -0.84
CA SER A 345 -7.16 -1.36 -2.13
C SER A 345 -7.16 0.18 -2.14
N MET A 346 -6.08 0.76 -1.60
CA MET A 346 -5.92 2.19 -1.37
C MET A 346 -4.46 2.57 -1.61
N GLY A 347 -4.17 3.85 -1.84
CA GLY A 347 -2.80 4.25 -2.08
C GLY A 347 -2.54 5.73 -2.25
N HIS A 348 -1.31 6.04 -2.64
CA HIS A 348 -0.83 7.38 -2.93
C HIS A 348 0.09 7.37 -4.15
N ILE A 349 0.24 8.50 -4.85
CA ILE A 349 1.15 8.60 -6.00
C ILE A 349 2.63 8.67 -5.63
N PHE A 350 2.93 8.80 -4.34
CA PHE A 350 4.30 8.89 -3.81
C PHE A 350 4.41 8.12 -2.51
N SER A 351 5.65 7.86 -2.07
CA SER A 351 5.88 7.11 -0.84
C SER A 351 5.45 7.89 0.41
N VAL A 352 5.03 7.16 1.43
CA VAL A 352 4.66 7.67 2.75
C VAL A 352 5.33 6.79 3.79
N GLY A 353 6.40 7.28 4.42
CA GLY A 353 7.31 6.52 5.28
C GLY A 353 6.62 5.81 6.43
N ARG A 354 5.60 6.43 7.07
CA ARG A 354 4.84 5.74 8.14
C ARG A 354 4.10 4.50 7.63
N ILE A 355 3.56 4.56 6.41
CA ILE A 355 2.88 3.41 5.80
C ILE A 355 3.91 2.37 5.41
N GLU A 356 5.09 2.78 4.90
CA GLU A 356 6.18 1.84 4.62
C GLU A 356 6.55 1.02 5.85
N ASP A 357 6.75 1.69 6.98
CA ASP A 357 7.07 1.03 8.25
C ASP A 357 5.95 0.10 8.71
N GLY A 358 4.68 0.50 8.54
CA GLY A 358 3.53 -0.36 8.78
C GLY A 358 3.53 -1.63 7.91
N VAL A 359 3.77 -1.47 6.61
CA VAL A 359 3.88 -2.59 5.65
C VAL A 359 5.02 -3.52 6.06
N ARG A 360 6.22 -2.99 6.32
CA ARG A 360 7.39 -3.77 6.77
C ARG A 360 7.11 -4.50 8.08
N TYR A 361 6.45 -3.84 9.03
CA TYR A 361 6.07 -4.42 10.32
C TYR A 361 5.13 -5.64 10.17
N ALA A 362 4.10 -5.52 9.33
CA ALA A 362 3.20 -6.64 9.04
C ALA A 362 3.91 -7.74 8.24
N ASN A 363 4.69 -7.38 7.22
CA ASN A 363 5.44 -8.31 6.41
C ASN A 363 6.42 -9.16 7.25
N ASN A 364 7.15 -8.54 8.18
CA ASN A 364 8.08 -9.22 9.09
C ASN A 364 7.39 -10.19 10.05
N ARG A 365 6.09 -10.02 10.28
CA ARG A 365 5.23 -10.94 11.05
C ARG A 365 4.56 -12.01 10.18
N GLY A 366 5.07 -12.23 8.98
CA GLY A 366 4.68 -13.32 8.09
C GLY A 366 3.36 -13.09 7.36
N LYS A 367 2.84 -11.86 7.31
CA LYS A 367 1.64 -11.54 6.54
C LYS A 367 1.98 -11.49 5.04
N LEU A 368 1.11 -12.06 4.21
CA LEU A 368 1.15 -11.89 2.75
C LEU A 368 0.28 -10.70 2.38
N ILE A 369 0.88 -9.64 1.83
CA ILE A 369 0.22 -8.35 1.64
C ILE A 369 -0.04 -8.15 0.15
N PHE A 370 -1.29 -7.91 -0.23
CA PHE A 370 -1.71 -7.58 -1.58
C PHE A 370 -2.15 -6.12 -1.64
N CYS A 371 -1.60 -5.39 -2.61
CA CYS A 371 -1.87 -3.97 -2.80
C CYS A 371 -2.29 -3.68 -4.24
N ALA A 372 -3.24 -2.77 -4.37
CA ALA A 372 -3.77 -2.33 -5.66
C ALA A 372 -2.70 -1.59 -6.47
N GLY A 373 -2.43 -2.06 -7.68
CA GLY A 373 -1.44 -1.46 -8.57
C GLY A 373 -1.78 -0.04 -9.01
N GLY A 374 -3.02 0.40 -8.85
CA GLY A 374 -3.46 1.76 -9.13
C GLY A 374 -4.68 1.78 -10.04
N THR A 375 -5.55 2.74 -9.76
CA THR A 375 -6.72 3.01 -10.58
C THR A 375 -6.70 4.49 -10.94
N SER A 376 -6.78 4.81 -12.23
CA SER A 376 -6.82 6.15 -12.77
C SER A 376 -8.11 6.82 -12.29
N THR A 377 -7.93 7.82 -11.42
CA THR A 377 -8.93 8.82 -11.05
C THR A 377 -8.69 10.06 -11.89
N SER A 378 -9.45 11.13 -11.66
CA SER A 378 -9.14 12.46 -12.21
C SER A 378 -7.72 12.93 -11.87
N PHE A 379 -7.06 12.32 -10.88
CA PHE A 379 -5.79 12.80 -10.34
C PHE A 379 -4.61 11.83 -10.46
N THR A 380 -4.81 10.58 -10.87
CA THR A 380 -3.76 9.55 -10.91
C THR A 380 -3.47 9.01 -12.31
N ASN A 381 -4.14 9.53 -13.34
CA ASN A 381 -4.04 9.04 -14.73
C ASN A 381 -2.64 9.12 -15.36
N PHE A 382 -1.72 9.90 -14.79
CA PHE A 382 -0.38 10.15 -15.32
C PHE A 382 0.73 9.28 -14.67
N VAL A 383 0.42 8.50 -13.63
CA VAL A 383 1.42 7.69 -12.92
C VAL A 383 1.32 6.20 -13.23
N GLY A 384 2.43 5.49 -13.06
CA GLY A 384 2.51 4.04 -13.15
C GLY A 384 1.89 3.33 -11.94
N VAL A 385 2.50 2.24 -11.47
CA VAL A 385 2.02 1.58 -10.25
C VAL A 385 2.09 2.54 -9.06
N ILE A 386 1.11 2.51 -8.15
CA ILE A 386 1.03 3.44 -7.01
C ILE A 386 1.54 2.84 -5.69
N PHE A 387 1.85 3.68 -4.71
CA PHE A 387 2.24 3.29 -3.36
C PHE A 387 1.04 2.74 -2.56
N PRO A 388 1.17 1.68 -1.75
CA PRO A 388 2.38 0.90 -1.44
C PRO A 388 2.63 -0.30 -2.36
N ALA A 389 1.89 -0.46 -3.46
CA ALA A 389 1.98 -1.66 -4.29
C ALA A 389 3.36 -1.87 -4.94
N TRP A 390 4.16 -0.83 -5.14
CA TRP A 390 5.53 -1.00 -5.64
C TRP A 390 6.54 -1.51 -4.61
N MET A 391 6.16 -1.57 -3.32
CA MET A 391 7.07 -2.04 -2.27
C MET A 391 7.37 -3.54 -2.42
N SER A 392 8.62 -3.93 -2.21
CA SER A 392 9.08 -5.32 -2.33
C SER A 392 8.41 -6.30 -1.34
N GLU A 393 7.88 -5.76 -0.26
CA GLU A 393 7.16 -6.44 0.81
C GLU A 393 5.70 -6.73 0.44
N THR A 394 5.22 -6.17 -0.67
CA THR A 394 3.84 -6.31 -1.14
C THR A 394 3.78 -7.11 -2.44
N VAL A 395 2.57 -7.57 -2.76
CA VAL A 395 2.24 -8.19 -4.04
C VAL A 395 1.33 -7.23 -4.79
N ALA A 396 1.82 -6.68 -5.89
CA ALA A 396 1.09 -5.70 -6.69
C ALA A 396 0.11 -6.39 -7.64
N VAL A 397 -1.16 -5.96 -7.62
CA VAL A 397 -2.21 -6.58 -8.43
C VAL A 397 -2.94 -5.55 -9.28
N THR A 398 -3.15 -5.86 -10.56
CA THR A 398 -3.93 -5.00 -11.46
C THR A 398 -5.07 -5.75 -12.18
N GLY A 399 -5.98 -5.00 -12.80
CA GLY A 399 -7.12 -5.53 -13.54
C GLY A 399 -6.93 -5.48 -15.06
N ILE A 400 -7.48 -6.47 -15.75
CA ILE A 400 -7.52 -6.54 -17.22
C ILE A 400 -8.94 -6.82 -17.72
N LYS A 401 -9.16 -6.52 -19.00
CA LYS A 401 -10.40 -6.86 -19.73
C LYS A 401 -10.40 -8.33 -20.12
N GLU A 402 -11.58 -8.92 -20.27
CA GLU A 402 -11.70 -10.28 -20.78
C GLU A 402 -11.32 -10.35 -22.27
N GLY A 403 -10.60 -11.39 -22.67
CA GLY A 403 -10.19 -11.61 -24.06
C GLY A 403 -8.74 -12.06 -24.16
N SER A 404 -8.24 -12.14 -25.39
CA SER A 404 -6.82 -12.37 -25.66
C SER A 404 -6.01 -11.07 -25.51
N GLY A 405 -4.73 -11.19 -25.16
CA GLY A 405 -3.77 -10.08 -25.32
C GLY A 405 -3.57 -9.14 -24.13
N TYR A 406 -4.01 -9.47 -22.91
CA TYR A 406 -3.70 -8.69 -21.69
C TYR A 406 -4.03 -7.19 -21.80
N ASN A 407 -5.25 -6.86 -22.22
CA ASN A 407 -5.68 -5.47 -22.27
C ASN A 407 -5.98 -4.96 -20.86
N LYS A 408 -5.25 -3.93 -20.40
CA LYS A 408 -5.51 -3.24 -19.13
C LYS A 408 -6.98 -2.83 -19.00
N CYS A 409 -7.55 -2.96 -17.80
CA CYS A 409 -8.89 -2.43 -17.55
C CYS A 409 -8.93 -0.91 -17.78
N SER A 410 -10.09 -0.35 -18.08
CA SER A 410 -10.22 1.03 -18.57
C SER A 410 -9.59 2.09 -17.67
N ASN A 411 -9.58 1.84 -16.37
CA ASN A 411 -9.00 2.71 -15.37
C ASN A 411 -7.88 2.04 -14.55
N CYS A 412 -7.34 0.88 -14.93
CA CYS A 412 -6.27 0.25 -14.15
C CYS A 412 -4.90 0.85 -14.49
N HIS A 413 -3.90 0.71 -13.62
CA HIS A 413 -2.50 0.99 -13.92
C HIS A 413 -1.74 -0.31 -14.25
N SER A 414 -0.59 -0.21 -14.92
CA SER A 414 0.28 -1.35 -15.26
C SER A 414 1.74 -0.94 -15.13
N GLY A 415 2.64 -1.89 -15.03
CA GLY A 415 4.08 -1.63 -14.96
C GLY A 415 4.89 -2.76 -14.34
N SER A 416 6.20 -2.57 -14.24
CA SER A 416 7.18 -3.63 -13.94
C SER A 416 7.09 -4.21 -12.53
N THR A 417 6.47 -3.45 -11.63
CA THR A 417 6.22 -3.87 -10.24
C THR A 417 4.97 -4.74 -10.11
N ILE A 418 4.07 -4.78 -11.10
CA ILE A 418 2.92 -5.69 -11.08
C ILE A 418 3.38 -7.15 -10.97
N ASP A 419 2.75 -7.91 -10.06
CA ASP A 419 2.97 -9.34 -9.89
C ASP A 419 1.90 -10.18 -10.57
N PHE A 420 0.63 -9.75 -10.50
CA PHE A 420 -0.50 -10.52 -11.02
C PHE A 420 -1.57 -9.63 -11.66
N THR A 421 -2.36 -10.25 -12.54
CA THR A 421 -3.56 -9.66 -13.12
C THR A 421 -4.82 -10.41 -12.74
N VAL A 422 -5.95 -9.71 -12.74
CA VAL A 422 -7.29 -10.30 -12.65
C VAL A 422 -8.15 -9.82 -13.81
N VAL A 423 -8.76 -10.76 -14.53
CA VAL A 423 -9.79 -10.47 -15.53
C VAL A 423 -11.02 -9.97 -14.79
N MET A 424 -11.48 -8.77 -15.09
CA MET A 424 -12.50 -8.10 -14.26
C MET A 424 -13.38 -7.11 -14.99
N GLU A 425 -13.13 -6.85 -16.27
CA GLU A 425 -13.96 -5.97 -17.10
C GLU A 425 -14.37 -6.70 -18.38
N ARG A 426 -15.66 -6.67 -18.70
CA ARG A 426 -16.20 -7.19 -19.96
C ARG A 426 -15.72 -6.32 -21.11
N SER A 427 -15.13 -6.93 -22.14
CA SER A 427 -14.70 -6.18 -23.33
C SER A 427 -15.87 -5.63 -24.15
N SER A 428 -17.04 -6.28 -24.12
CA SER A 428 -18.20 -5.86 -24.91
C SER A 428 -19.08 -4.83 -24.20
N SER A 429 -19.39 -5.04 -22.91
CA SER A 429 -20.30 -4.16 -22.16
C SER A 429 -19.59 -3.16 -21.26
N GLY A 430 -18.32 -3.38 -20.94
CA GLY A 430 -17.61 -2.62 -19.90
C GLY A 430 -18.00 -3.00 -18.47
N ASN A 431 -18.97 -3.91 -18.28
CA ASN A 431 -19.40 -4.34 -16.95
C ASN A 431 -18.22 -4.95 -16.19
N SER A 432 -18.09 -4.58 -14.92
CA SER A 432 -17.02 -5.05 -14.05
C SER A 432 -17.46 -6.30 -13.27
N ALA A 433 -16.90 -6.54 -12.07
CA ALA A 433 -17.22 -7.73 -11.28
C ALA A 433 -18.47 -7.51 -10.41
N PRO A 434 -19.47 -8.39 -10.49
CA PRO A 434 -20.58 -8.37 -9.54
C PRO A 434 -20.15 -8.53 -8.08
N VAL A 435 -20.77 -7.76 -7.18
CA VAL A 435 -20.48 -7.75 -5.74
C VAL A 435 -21.75 -7.49 -4.92
N LEU A 436 -21.68 -7.72 -3.61
CA LEU A 436 -22.69 -7.20 -2.68
C LEU A 436 -22.64 -5.67 -2.66
N SER A 437 -23.78 -5.00 -2.67
CA SER A 437 -23.80 -3.54 -2.47
C SER A 437 -23.68 -3.17 -0.98
N TYR A 438 -23.65 -1.86 -0.73
CA TYR A 438 -23.66 -1.27 0.61
C TYR A 438 -24.89 -1.67 1.44
N TYR A 439 -26.06 -1.85 0.81
CA TYR A 439 -27.33 -2.14 1.50
C TYR A 439 -27.75 -3.60 1.33
N GLU A 440 -28.60 -4.07 2.26
CA GLU A 440 -29.11 -5.45 2.22
C GLU A 440 -29.86 -5.76 0.92
N ASN A 441 -29.74 -7.01 0.48
CA ASN A 441 -30.49 -7.56 -0.66
C ASN A 441 -30.30 -6.81 -1.99
N GLN A 442 -29.23 -6.02 -2.08
CA GLN A 442 -28.84 -5.30 -3.27
C GLN A 442 -27.49 -5.81 -3.79
N THR A 443 -27.28 -5.57 -5.07
CA THR A 443 -26.09 -5.94 -5.82
C THR A 443 -25.47 -4.71 -6.44
N ASP A 444 -24.20 -4.82 -6.80
CA ASP A 444 -23.52 -3.76 -7.52
C ASP A 444 -22.42 -4.36 -8.41
N TYR A 445 -21.83 -3.51 -9.25
CA TYR A 445 -20.62 -3.79 -10.02
C TYR A 445 -19.45 -3.00 -9.47
N VAL A 446 -18.31 -3.66 -9.30
CA VAL A 446 -17.08 -3.00 -8.85
C VAL A 446 -15.92 -3.37 -9.76
N GLY A 447 -15.09 -2.37 -10.09
CA GLY A 447 -13.94 -2.48 -10.99
C GLY A 447 -12.66 -1.85 -10.42
N GLY A 448 -11.66 -1.66 -11.27
CA GLY A 448 -10.35 -1.11 -10.89
C GLY A 448 -9.46 -2.08 -10.10
N SER A 449 -8.17 -1.75 -9.99
CA SER A 449 -7.18 -2.62 -9.34
C SER A 449 -7.56 -3.09 -7.91
N SER A 450 -8.45 -2.35 -7.23
CA SER A 450 -9.08 -2.73 -5.96
C SER A 450 -9.69 -4.14 -5.98
N VAL A 451 -10.54 -4.45 -6.95
CA VAL A 451 -11.24 -5.74 -7.03
C VAL A 451 -10.30 -6.85 -7.43
N ALA A 452 -9.31 -6.54 -8.27
CA ALA A 452 -8.24 -7.47 -8.61
C ALA A 452 -7.46 -7.89 -7.36
N THR A 453 -7.15 -6.93 -6.48
CA THR A 453 -6.46 -7.14 -5.20
C THR A 453 -7.29 -8.03 -4.28
N ALA A 454 -8.56 -7.68 -4.04
CA ALA A 454 -9.46 -8.47 -3.19
C ALA A 454 -9.69 -9.90 -3.73
N THR A 455 -9.83 -10.04 -5.05
CA THR A 455 -9.94 -11.35 -5.72
C THR A 455 -8.68 -12.19 -5.47
N THR A 456 -7.51 -11.59 -5.65
CA THR A 456 -6.22 -12.29 -5.47
C THR A 456 -5.97 -12.68 -4.01
N ALA A 457 -6.30 -11.80 -3.06
CA ALA A 457 -6.26 -12.12 -1.64
C ALA A 457 -7.18 -13.31 -1.29
N GLY A 458 -8.37 -13.37 -1.88
CA GLY A 458 -9.26 -14.52 -1.78
C GLY A 458 -8.66 -15.80 -2.35
N ILE A 459 -8.06 -15.75 -3.55
CA ILE A 459 -7.39 -16.93 -4.14
C ILE A 459 -6.24 -17.40 -3.24
N ALA A 460 -5.44 -16.48 -2.70
CA ALA A 460 -4.37 -16.80 -1.76
C ALA A 460 -4.90 -17.52 -0.51
N ALA A 461 -6.07 -17.13 0.00
CA ALA A 461 -6.71 -17.82 1.12
C ALA A 461 -7.16 -19.24 0.74
N LEU A 462 -7.62 -19.48 -0.49
CA LEU A 462 -7.91 -20.85 -0.96
C LEU A 462 -6.64 -21.72 -0.93
N VAL A 463 -5.52 -21.20 -1.44
CA VAL A 463 -4.23 -21.91 -1.47
C VAL A 463 -3.74 -22.19 -0.04
N TRP A 464 -3.81 -21.19 0.84
CA TRP A 464 -3.32 -21.32 2.21
C TRP A 464 -4.20 -22.24 3.06
N ALA A 465 -5.52 -22.24 2.85
CA ALA A 465 -6.43 -23.15 3.56
C ALA A 465 -6.18 -24.62 3.21
N LYS A 466 -5.77 -24.90 1.97
CA LYS A 466 -5.35 -26.24 1.57
C LYS A 466 -4.05 -26.67 2.23
N ASN A 467 -3.15 -25.71 2.50
CA ASN A 467 -1.82 -25.93 3.06
C ASN A 467 -1.55 -25.02 4.27
N PRO A 468 -2.24 -25.22 5.40
CA PRO A 468 -2.21 -24.27 6.52
C PRO A 468 -0.84 -24.13 7.19
N SER A 469 0.07 -25.09 7.00
CA SER A 469 1.44 -25.07 7.49
C SER A 469 2.41 -24.28 6.61
N TRP A 470 1.98 -23.83 5.42
CA TRP A 470 2.86 -23.09 4.52
C TRP A 470 3.19 -21.69 5.03
N THR A 471 4.36 -21.23 4.65
CA THR A 471 4.79 -19.84 4.81
C THR A 471 4.19 -18.95 3.72
N LYS A 472 4.18 -17.62 3.94
CA LYS A 472 3.77 -16.65 2.91
C LYS A 472 4.49 -16.85 1.57
N THR A 473 5.78 -17.21 1.62
CA THR A 473 6.61 -17.42 0.43
C THR A 473 6.19 -18.66 -0.35
N GLN A 474 5.86 -19.76 0.34
CA GLN A 474 5.37 -20.98 -0.31
C GLN A 474 4.03 -20.73 -1.01
N VAL A 475 3.12 -20.00 -0.35
CA VAL A 475 1.84 -19.60 -0.95
C VAL A 475 2.06 -18.69 -2.16
N LEU A 476 2.87 -17.64 -2.04
CA LEU A 476 3.17 -16.74 -3.16
C LEU A 476 3.80 -17.48 -4.34
N ASN A 477 4.74 -18.40 -4.09
CA ASN A 477 5.36 -19.20 -5.14
C ASN A 477 4.35 -20.10 -5.85
N LYS A 478 3.40 -20.70 -5.12
CA LYS A 478 2.33 -21.49 -5.72
C LYS A 478 1.39 -20.63 -6.57
N LEU A 479 1.07 -19.41 -6.13
CA LEU A 479 0.31 -18.45 -6.94
C LEU A 479 1.07 -18.14 -8.25
N LYS A 480 2.37 -17.83 -8.17
CA LYS A 480 3.23 -17.62 -9.35
C LYS A 480 3.20 -18.81 -10.31
N GLN A 481 3.45 -20.02 -9.82
CA GLN A 481 3.47 -21.24 -10.63
C GLN A 481 2.13 -21.55 -11.31
N SER A 482 1.01 -21.11 -10.73
CA SER A 482 -0.33 -21.28 -11.31
C SER A 482 -0.72 -20.18 -12.29
N ALA A 483 0.09 -19.13 -12.41
CA ALA A 483 -0.25 -17.96 -13.20
C ALA A 483 0.12 -18.15 -14.68
N SER A 484 -0.70 -17.62 -15.58
CA SER A 484 -0.65 -17.95 -17.01
C SER A 484 0.61 -17.50 -17.77
N LEU A 485 1.43 -16.59 -17.22
CA LEU A 485 2.69 -16.18 -17.85
C LEU A 485 3.91 -16.83 -17.18
N TYR A 486 3.75 -17.61 -16.11
CA TYR A 486 4.86 -18.31 -15.47
C TYR A 486 5.55 -19.31 -16.42
N PRO A 487 6.90 -19.39 -16.41
CA PRO A 487 7.85 -18.72 -15.52
C PRO A 487 8.28 -17.31 -15.95
N ASN A 488 7.77 -16.79 -17.07
CA ASN A 488 8.21 -15.54 -17.67
C ASN A 488 7.39 -14.35 -17.17
N LYS A 489 7.98 -13.53 -16.28
CA LYS A 489 7.35 -12.30 -15.80
C LYS A 489 7.28 -11.27 -16.94
N ASN A 490 6.09 -10.76 -17.25
CA ASN A 490 5.87 -9.65 -18.16
C ASN A 490 6.13 -8.30 -17.46
N SER A 491 6.61 -7.31 -18.22
CA SER A 491 6.99 -5.98 -17.73
C SER A 491 5.83 -5.09 -17.31
N ASP A 492 4.58 -5.43 -17.67
CA ASP A 492 3.40 -4.62 -17.36
C ASP A 492 2.38 -5.38 -16.50
N TYR A 493 2.37 -6.71 -16.65
CA TYR A 493 1.33 -7.60 -16.13
C TYR A 493 1.86 -8.73 -15.23
N GLY A 494 3.15 -8.71 -14.89
CA GLY A 494 3.74 -9.68 -13.98
C GLY A 494 3.63 -11.12 -14.48
N TYR A 495 3.29 -12.05 -13.59
CA TYR A 495 3.03 -13.46 -13.93
C TYR A 495 1.63 -13.69 -14.52
N GLY A 496 0.83 -12.63 -14.62
CA GLY A 496 -0.47 -12.64 -15.25
C GLY A 496 -1.58 -13.25 -14.40
N ASN A 497 -2.59 -13.83 -15.06
CA ASN A 497 -3.80 -14.34 -14.39
C ASN A 497 -3.50 -15.60 -13.60
N ILE A 498 -3.83 -15.60 -12.30
CA ILE A 498 -3.76 -16.78 -11.44
C ILE A 498 -4.88 -17.76 -11.81
N ASN A 499 -4.52 -19.04 -11.99
CA ASN A 499 -5.47 -20.14 -12.09
C ASN A 499 -5.67 -20.77 -10.70
N ALA A 500 -6.76 -20.40 -10.01
CA ALA A 500 -7.03 -20.83 -8.64
C ALA A 500 -7.13 -22.36 -8.52
N ALA A 501 -7.68 -23.05 -9.51
CA ALA A 501 -7.81 -24.50 -9.50
C ALA A 501 -6.45 -25.21 -9.58
N LEU A 502 -5.49 -24.67 -10.32
CA LEU A 502 -4.10 -25.17 -10.33
C LEU A 502 -3.35 -24.78 -9.05
N ALA A 503 -3.65 -23.61 -8.48
CA ALA A 503 -3.00 -23.11 -7.29
C ALA A 503 -3.31 -23.95 -6.03
N VAL A 504 -4.49 -24.59 -5.97
CA VAL A 504 -4.91 -25.44 -4.83
C VAL A 504 -4.57 -26.93 -4.98
N GLN A 505 -3.93 -27.33 -6.08
CA GLN A 505 -3.52 -28.72 -6.32
C GLN A 505 -2.23 -29.11 -5.60
#